data_AF-A0A1Y3APE2-F1
#
_entry.id   AF-A0A1Y3APE2-F1
#
_cell.length_a   1.000
_cell.length_b   1.000
_cell.length_c   1.000
_cell.angle_alpha   90.00
_cell.angle_beta   90.00
_cell.angle_gamma   90.00
#
_symmetry.space_group_name_H-M   'P 1'
#
loop_
_entity.id
_entity.type
_entity.pdbx_description
1 polymer ?
#
loop_
_entity_poly.entity_id
_entity_poly.type
_entity_poly.pdbx_seq_one_letter_code
_entity_poly.pdbx_strand_id
1 'polypeptide(L)'
;MAISNQVSQHYHHLIVLSNFSEPPIDLVMMTPLKKELDHTILRVERIDRGKLDQQQQNARHVAGGQHEGIIINKQIAQQTQQQDDHSKFDLRLAFKVFLVNAITNVHQQESRELRFWFDHHDHSSPSNGNIIGSKDQDLLQCAQSFFRALVNPQDFPKNYVGFIMKLMKTMQQPLYRPLIQIELEVKQIDEPFERPLSSSSQRS
;
A
#
# COMPACT_ATOMS: atom_id res chain seq x y z
N MET A 1 -29.41 10.66 -55.34
CA MET A 1 -29.26 10.47 -53.88
C MET A 1 -27.95 9.74 -53.64
N ALA A 2 -26.91 10.42 -53.18
CA ALA A 2 -25.61 9.82 -52.88
C ALA A 2 -24.93 10.61 -51.76
N ILE A 3 -25.41 10.43 -50.53
CA ILE A 3 -24.76 10.94 -49.31
C ILE A 3 -24.80 9.81 -48.29
N SER A 4 -23.88 8.84 -48.37
CA SER A 4 -23.80 7.80 -47.32
C SER A 4 -22.48 7.03 -47.22
N ASN A 5 -21.34 7.57 -47.68
CA ASN A 5 -20.08 6.82 -47.58
C ASN A 5 -18.85 7.61 -47.10
N GLN A 6 -19.01 8.86 -46.66
CA GLN A 6 -17.90 9.66 -46.13
C GLN A 6 -17.84 9.69 -44.60
N VAL A 7 -18.96 9.41 -43.90
CA VAL A 7 -19.01 9.47 -42.43
C VAL A 7 -18.40 8.23 -41.78
N SER A 8 -18.57 7.04 -42.39
CA SER A 8 -18.09 5.77 -41.82
C SER A 8 -16.55 5.63 -41.84
N GLN A 9 -15.88 6.24 -42.82
CA GLN A 9 -14.42 6.28 -42.91
C GLN A 9 -13.78 7.21 -41.87
N HIS A 10 -14.52 8.21 -41.37
CA HIS A 10 -14.02 9.14 -40.35
C HIS A 10 -14.00 8.52 -38.94
N TYR A 11 -14.94 7.63 -38.64
CA TYR A 11 -14.96 6.88 -37.37
C TYR A 11 -13.89 5.77 -37.32
N HIS A 12 -13.51 5.19 -38.46
CA HIS A 12 -12.43 4.20 -38.48
C HIS A 12 -11.03 4.82 -38.36
N HIS A 13 -10.87 6.11 -38.66
CA HIS A 13 -9.58 6.80 -38.51
C HIS A 13 -9.36 7.39 -37.11
N LEU A 14 -10.43 7.75 -36.39
CA LEU A 14 -10.34 8.30 -35.03
C LEU A 14 -10.07 7.26 -33.93
N ILE A 15 -10.10 5.96 -34.25
CA ILE A 15 -9.85 4.88 -33.27
C ILE A 15 -8.35 4.47 -33.22
N VAL A 16 -7.48 5.00 -34.09
CA VAL A 16 -6.11 4.48 -34.24
C VAL A 16 -5.03 5.27 -33.49
N LEU A 17 -5.33 6.32 -32.71
CA LEU A 17 -4.30 7.08 -31.97
C LEU A 17 -4.69 7.50 -30.54
N SER A 18 -5.52 6.74 -29.84
CA SER A 18 -5.39 6.75 -28.37
C SER A 18 -4.18 5.89 -28.04
N ASN A 19 -3.02 6.54 -27.83
CA ASN A 19 -1.84 5.90 -27.26
C ASN A 19 -2.31 5.04 -26.08
N PHE A 20 -2.30 3.71 -26.25
CA PHE A 20 -2.39 2.75 -25.15
C PHE A 20 -1.07 2.78 -24.38
N SER A 21 -0.69 3.97 -23.91
CA SER A 21 0.25 4.10 -22.81
C SER A 21 -0.41 3.38 -21.66
N GLU A 22 0.27 2.37 -21.10
CA GLU A 22 -0.11 1.87 -19.79
C GLU A 22 -0.31 3.07 -18.85
N PRO A 23 -1.34 3.05 -17.99
CA PRO A 23 -1.55 4.12 -17.05
C PRO A 23 -0.24 4.30 -16.25
N PRO A 24 0.25 5.53 -16.09
CA PRO A 24 1.51 5.76 -15.40
C PRO A 24 1.45 5.14 -14.00
N ILE A 25 2.54 4.48 -13.60
CA ILE A 25 2.65 3.81 -12.29
C ILE A 25 2.17 4.76 -11.19
N ASP A 26 1.32 4.30 -10.27
CA ASP A 26 0.87 5.16 -9.18
C ASP A 26 2.07 5.58 -8.29
N LEU A 27 2.14 6.86 -7.92
CA LEU A 27 3.16 7.33 -7.01
C LEU A 27 2.78 6.98 -5.57
N VAL A 28 3.71 6.38 -4.84
CA VAL A 28 3.54 6.02 -3.44
C VAL A 28 4.67 6.64 -2.62
N MET A 29 4.32 7.43 -1.63
CA MET A 29 5.26 8.06 -0.71
C MET A 29 5.25 7.36 0.63
N MET A 30 6.43 7.08 1.17
CA MET A 30 6.61 6.62 2.54
C MET A 30 7.24 7.72 3.38
N THR A 31 6.61 8.02 4.51
CA THR A 31 7.01 9.05 5.47
C THR A 31 7.15 8.41 6.85
N PRO A 32 8.31 8.48 7.51
CA PRO A 32 8.45 8.04 8.88
C PRO A 32 7.70 9.01 9.80
N LEU A 33 6.76 8.51 10.60
CA LEU A 33 6.02 9.31 11.59
C LEU A 33 6.67 9.23 12.97
N LYS A 34 7.23 8.06 13.30
CA LYS A 34 7.89 7.78 14.58
C LYS A 34 8.99 6.73 14.38
N LYS A 35 10.13 6.93 15.03
CA LYS A 35 11.26 5.98 14.99
C LYS A 35 11.96 5.93 16.35
N GLU A 36 11.55 4.98 17.18
CA GLU A 36 12.19 4.59 18.45
C GLU A 36 12.81 3.19 18.30
N LEU A 37 13.55 2.74 19.31
CA LEU A 37 14.30 1.48 19.28
C LEU A 37 13.38 0.26 19.09
N ASP A 38 12.26 0.26 19.79
CA ASP A 38 11.27 -0.81 19.89
C ASP A 38 9.95 -0.46 19.19
N HIS A 39 9.80 0.78 18.70
CA HIS A 39 8.54 1.29 18.19
C HIS A 39 8.74 2.20 16.97
N THR A 40 8.26 1.76 15.82
CA THR A 40 8.31 2.54 14.57
C THR A 40 6.92 2.70 13.98
N ILE A 41 6.58 3.90 13.51
CA ILE A 41 5.36 4.18 12.74
C ILE A 41 5.76 4.78 11.40
N LEU A 42 5.28 4.19 10.32
CA LEU A 42 5.44 4.67 8.95
C LEU A 42 4.07 4.95 8.35
N ARG A 43 3.98 6.04 7.59
CA ARG A 43 2.84 6.32 6.71
C ARG A 43 3.23 6.06 5.28
N VAL A 44 2.35 5.39 4.53
CA VAL A 44 2.49 5.12 3.12
C VAL A 44 1.24 5.61 2.41
N GLU A 45 1.38 6.53 1.48
CA GLU A 45 0.27 7.27 0.89
C GLU A 45 0.42 7.39 -0.63
N ARG A 46 -0.69 7.34 -1.36
CA ARG A 46 -0.70 7.65 -2.79
C ARG A 46 -0.55 9.14 -2.97
N ILE A 47 0.32 9.54 -3.90
CA ILE A 47 0.54 10.94 -4.22
C ILE A 47 0.03 11.23 -5.61
N ASP A 48 -0.78 12.28 -5.72
CA ASP A 48 -1.10 12.87 -7.00
C ASP A 48 0.17 13.50 -7.59
N ARG A 49 0.55 13.07 -8.81
CA ARG A 49 1.70 13.57 -9.57
C ARG A 49 1.67 15.10 -9.69
N GLY A 50 0.49 15.71 -9.81
CA GLY A 50 0.32 17.16 -9.91
C GLY A 50 0.58 17.91 -8.60
N LYS A 51 0.56 17.22 -7.45
CA LYS A 51 0.76 17.79 -6.11
C LYS A 51 2.17 17.59 -5.56
N LEU A 52 3.10 17.08 -6.36
CA LEU A 52 4.51 17.00 -5.98
C LEU A 52 5.16 18.38 -6.05
N ASP A 53 5.22 19.07 -4.91
CA ASP A 53 5.96 20.32 -4.79
C ASP A 53 7.44 20.14 -5.15
N GLN A 54 7.88 20.82 -6.21
CA GLN A 54 9.27 20.81 -6.66
C GLN A 54 10.23 21.40 -5.60
N GLN A 55 9.72 22.23 -4.69
CA GLN A 55 10.53 22.89 -3.65
C GLN A 55 11.00 21.95 -2.53
N GLN A 56 10.45 20.74 -2.41
CA GLN A 56 10.83 19.75 -1.38
C GLN A 56 11.67 18.58 -1.92
N GLN A 57 12.24 18.70 -3.13
CA GLN A 57 13.00 17.61 -3.75
C GLN A 57 14.17 17.11 -2.89
N ASN A 58 14.88 17.98 -2.17
CA ASN A 58 16.02 17.57 -1.33
C ASN A 58 15.59 16.77 -0.08
N ALA A 59 14.35 16.97 0.40
CA ALA A 59 13.78 16.24 1.52
C ALA A 59 13.25 14.85 1.10
N ARG A 60 13.17 14.57 -0.21
CA ARG A 60 12.57 13.36 -0.76
C ARG A 60 13.60 12.57 -1.56
N HIS A 61 13.53 11.26 -1.51
CA HIS A 61 14.25 10.40 -2.44
C HIS A 61 13.24 9.74 -3.37
N VAL A 62 13.34 10.03 -4.66
CA VAL A 62 12.52 9.40 -5.70
C VAL A 62 13.31 8.24 -6.27
N ALA A 63 12.75 7.04 -6.19
CA ALA A 63 13.41 5.84 -6.68
C ALA A 63 13.19 5.68 -8.20
N GLY A 64 14.18 5.09 -8.87
CA GLY A 64 14.15 4.81 -10.31
C GLY A 64 14.21 3.31 -10.64
N GLY A 65 14.17 2.98 -11.93
CA GLY A 65 14.23 1.60 -12.42
C GLY A 65 13.09 0.75 -11.85
N GLN A 66 13.43 -0.42 -11.31
CA GLN A 66 12.45 -1.37 -10.73
C GLN A 66 11.77 -0.90 -9.42
N HIS A 67 12.05 0.33 -8.97
CA HIS A 67 11.39 0.99 -7.84
C HIS A 67 10.71 2.31 -8.27
N GLU A 68 10.53 2.52 -9.57
CA GLU A 68 9.87 3.70 -10.10
C GLU A 68 8.50 3.96 -9.44
N GLY A 69 8.25 5.23 -9.15
CA GLY A 69 7.03 5.68 -8.49
C GLY A 69 7.05 5.58 -6.96
N ILE A 70 8.11 5.04 -6.36
CA ILE A 70 8.30 5.08 -4.91
C ILE A 70 9.04 6.36 -4.50
N ILE A 71 8.51 7.05 -3.50
CA ILE A 71 9.06 8.26 -2.92
C ILE A 71 9.31 8.02 -1.43
N ILE A 72 10.49 8.38 -0.94
CA ILE A 72 10.84 8.30 0.48
C ILE A 72 10.98 9.72 1.00
N ASN A 73 10.08 10.14 1.88
CA ASN A 73 10.25 11.38 2.62
C ASN A 73 11.27 11.13 3.75
N LYS A 74 12.37 11.89 3.74
CA LYS A 74 13.46 11.74 4.72
C LYS A 74 13.17 12.45 6.03
N GLN A 75 12.20 13.37 6.05
CA GLN A 75 11.84 14.13 7.23
C GLN A 75 10.85 13.32 8.07
N ILE A 76 11.09 13.25 9.38
CA ILE A 76 10.10 12.71 10.32
C ILE A 76 8.97 13.74 10.39
N ALA A 77 7.73 13.31 10.13
CA ALA A 77 6.58 14.21 10.00
C ALA A 77 6.35 15.13 11.21
N GLN A 78 6.89 14.80 12.39
CA GLN A 78 6.88 15.64 13.60
C GLN A 78 7.51 17.03 13.41
N GLN A 79 8.34 17.24 12.38
CA GLN A 79 8.95 18.55 12.07
C GLN A 79 8.09 19.41 11.12
N THR A 80 7.03 18.87 10.54
CA THR A 80 6.12 19.57 9.63
C THR A 80 4.75 19.68 10.31
N GLN A 81 4.48 20.85 10.90
CA GLN A 81 3.17 21.26 11.45
C GLN A 81 2.09 21.43 10.36
N GLN A 82 1.98 20.50 9.42
CA GLN A 82 0.93 20.52 8.41
C GLN A 82 -0.04 19.37 8.66
N GLN A 83 -0.98 19.73 9.53
CA GLN A 83 -2.39 19.35 9.45
C GLN A 83 -2.66 17.85 9.50
N ASP A 84 -2.63 17.38 10.76
CA ASP A 84 -3.49 16.32 11.28
C ASP A 84 -4.95 16.59 10.90
N ASP A 85 -5.35 16.23 9.68
CA ASP A 85 -6.68 15.67 9.50
C ASP A 85 -6.58 14.20 9.92
N HIS A 86 -6.67 13.96 11.23
CA HIS A 86 -6.84 12.61 11.80
C HIS A 86 -8.22 12.08 11.42
N SER A 87 -8.50 11.99 10.12
CA SER A 87 -9.61 11.20 9.65
C SER A 87 -9.43 9.80 10.23
N LYS A 88 -10.46 9.31 10.90
CA LYS A 88 -10.46 7.98 11.52
C LYS A 88 -10.17 6.97 10.41
N PHE A 89 -9.19 6.08 10.63
CA PHE A 89 -8.94 4.98 9.71
C PHE A 89 -10.21 4.12 9.53
N ASP A 90 -10.40 3.60 8.33
CA ASP A 90 -11.58 2.79 7.99
C ASP A 90 -11.46 1.38 8.55
N LEU A 91 -10.26 0.79 8.45
CA LEU A 91 -9.98 -0.59 8.87
C LEU A 91 -8.64 -0.68 9.58
N ARG A 92 -8.56 -1.64 10.51
CA ARG A 92 -7.34 -1.99 11.24
C ARG A 92 -7.14 -3.50 11.20
N LEU A 93 -5.91 -3.92 10.97
CA LEU A 93 -5.48 -5.32 11.05
C LEU A 93 -4.17 -5.40 11.83
N ALA A 94 -4.14 -6.23 12.87
CA ALA A 94 -2.93 -6.49 13.64
C ALA A 94 -2.52 -7.96 13.54
N PHE A 95 -1.22 -8.21 13.50
CA PHE A 95 -0.65 -9.55 13.44
C PHE A 95 0.71 -9.58 14.13
N LYS A 96 1.14 -10.76 14.58
CA LYS A 96 2.46 -10.96 15.18
C LYS A 96 3.38 -11.64 14.17
N VAL A 97 4.65 -11.27 14.20
CA VAL A 97 5.70 -11.97 13.45
C VAL A 97 6.82 -12.40 14.38
N PHE A 98 7.48 -13.50 14.02
CA PHE A 98 8.64 -14.02 14.72
C PHE A 98 9.85 -13.82 13.82
N LEU A 99 10.77 -12.97 14.27
CA LEU A 99 12.04 -12.75 13.62
C LEU A 99 13.10 -13.62 14.28
N VAL A 100 14.01 -14.15 13.47
CA VAL A 100 15.21 -14.82 13.94
C VAL A 100 16.38 -13.91 13.62
N ASN A 101 17.10 -13.46 14.65
CA ASN A 101 18.34 -12.74 14.43
C ASN A 101 19.35 -13.70 13.79
N ALA A 102 19.79 -13.41 12.57
CA ALA A 102 20.70 -14.29 11.82
C ALA A 102 22.08 -14.47 12.48
N ILE A 103 22.49 -13.55 13.36
CA ILE A 103 23.78 -13.57 14.06
C ILE A 103 23.63 -14.29 15.40
N THR A 104 22.67 -13.88 16.22
CA THR A 104 22.54 -14.37 17.61
C THR A 104 21.65 -15.62 17.73
N ASN A 105 20.91 -15.98 16.67
CA ASN A 105 19.82 -16.97 16.69
C ASN A 105 18.73 -16.68 17.75
N VAL A 106 18.71 -15.47 18.31
CA VAL A 106 17.66 -15.05 19.25
C VAL A 106 16.39 -14.80 18.47
N HIS A 107 15.30 -15.38 18.97
CA HIS A 107 13.96 -15.12 18.49
C HIS A 107 13.45 -13.80 19.09
N GLN A 108 12.92 -12.94 18.24
CA GLN A 108 12.25 -11.71 18.64
C GLN A 108 10.83 -11.71 18.09
N GLN A 109 9.87 -11.32 18.93
CA GLN A 109 8.49 -11.15 18.52
C GLN A 109 8.23 -9.68 18.21
N GLU A 110 7.50 -9.42 17.13
CA GLU A 110 7.01 -8.08 16.82
C GLU A 110 5.49 -8.10 16.64
N SER A 111 4.80 -7.10 17.17
CA SER A 111 3.46 -6.73 16.76
C SER A 111 3.55 -5.83 15.53
N ARG A 112 2.74 -6.10 14.52
CA ARG A 112 2.55 -5.22 13.37
C ARG A 112 1.09 -4.89 13.23
N GLU A 113 0.81 -3.61 13.06
CA GLU A 113 -0.53 -3.09 12.87
C GLU A 113 -0.59 -2.27 11.58
N LEU A 114 -1.53 -2.62 10.72
CA LEU A 114 -1.88 -1.88 9.52
C LEU A 114 -3.20 -1.15 9.76
N ARG A 115 -3.20 0.16 9.52
CA ARG A 115 -4.41 0.99 9.48
C ARG A 115 -4.61 1.44 8.05
N PHE A 116 -5.84 1.33 7.54
CA PHE A 116 -6.17 1.58 6.14
C PHE A 116 -7.11 2.77 6.03
N TRP A 117 -6.85 3.63 5.05
CA TRP A 117 -7.71 4.73 4.61
C TRP A 117 -8.03 4.55 3.13
N PHE A 118 -9.31 4.61 2.81
CA PHE A 118 -9.84 4.47 1.47
C PHE A 118 -10.34 5.81 0.94
N ASP A 119 -10.31 5.96 -0.39
CA ASP A 119 -10.96 7.07 -1.04
C ASP A 119 -12.48 6.92 -0.95
N HIS A 120 -13.13 7.90 -0.33
CA HIS A 120 -14.59 7.96 -0.23
C HIS A 120 -15.22 8.85 -1.30
N HIS A 121 -14.41 9.61 -2.06
CA HIS A 121 -14.83 10.47 -3.17
C HIS A 121 -15.03 9.65 -4.46
N ASP A 122 -16.05 8.80 -4.43
CA ASP A 122 -16.86 8.28 -5.53
C ASP A 122 -16.28 8.23 -6.98
N HIS A 123 -16.09 7.03 -7.52
CA HIS A 123 -16.05 6.80 -8.97
C HIS A 123 -16.84 5.53 -9.36
N SER A 124 -18.11 5.74 -9.72
CA SER A 124 -18.75 5.12 -10.90
C SER A 124 -18.45 3.65 -11.18
N SER A 125 -18.89 2.74 -10.32
CA SER A 125 -19.51 1.52 -10.85
C SER A 125 -21.01 1.76 -10.86
N PRO A 126 -21.73 1.54 -11.97
CA PRO A 126 -23.18 1.52 -11.94
C PRO A 126 -23.60 0.26 -11.17
N SER A 127 -23.56 0.32 -9.84
CA SER A 127 -24.36 -0.60 -9.04
C SER A 127 -25.81 -0.22 -9.33
N ASN A 128 -26.44 -1.03 -10.19
CA ASN A 128 -27.89 -1.11 -10.25
C ASN A 128 -28.43 -1.06 -8.81
N GLY A 129 -29.32 -0.11 -8.57
CA GLY A 129 -29.54 0.50 -7.25
C GLY A 129 -29.75 -0.44 -6.06
N ASN A 130 -29.52 0.13 -4.88
CA ASN A 130 -29.63 -0.46 -3.55
C ASN A 130 -28.62 -1.58 -3.26
N ILE A 131 -27.50 -1.29 -2.57
CA ILE A 131 -27.05 -2.00 -1.34
C ILE A 131 -25.99 -1.10 -0.64
N ILE A 132 -26.33 -0.39 0.43
CA ILE A 132 -25.36 0.37 1.26
C ILE A 132 -24.28 -0.56 1.87
N GLY A 133 -24.58 -1.85 2.04
CA GLY A 133 -23.63 -2.87 2.50
C GLY A 133 -22.62 -3.39 1.46
N SER A 134 -22.75 -3.10 0.16
CA SER A 134 -21.79 -3.64 -0.84
C SER A 134 -20.47 -2.88 -0.82
N LYS A 135 -20.49 -1.56 -0.60
CA LYS A 135 -19.27 -0.73 -0.61
C LYS A 135 -18.33 -1.10 0.53
N ASP A 136 -18.83 -1.23 1.75
CA ASP A 136 -18.01 -1.64 2.90
C ASP A 136 -17.44 -3.04 2.72
N GLN A 137 -18.22 -3.93 2.09
CA GLN A 137 -17.77 -5.27 1.73
C GLN A 137 -16.63 -5.23 0.69
N ASP A 138 -16.71 -4.34 -0.30
CA ASP A 138 -15.67 -4.14 -1.31
C ASP A 138 -14.38 -3.58 -0.69
N LEU A 139 -14.48 -2.61 0.23
CA LEU A 139 -13.33 -2.07 0.96
C LEU A 139 -12.68 -3.14 1.86
N LEU A 140 -13.49 -3.92 2.57
CA LEU A 140 -13.01 -5.04 3.38
C LEU A 140 -12.31 -6.09 2.51
N GLN A 141 -12.89 -6.43 1.37
CA GLN A 141 -12.30 -7.37 0.42
C GLN A 141 -10.98 -6.84 -0.16
N CYS A 142 -10.90 -5.53 -0.43
CA CYS A 142 -9.66 -4.85 -0.82
C CYS A 142 -8.60 -4.97 0.28
N ALA A 143 -8.92 -4.65 1.54
CA ALA A 143 -7.99 -4.77 2.66
C ALA A 143 -7.50 -6.21 2.87
N GLN A 144 -8.43 -7.19 2.80
CA GLN A 144 -8.09 -8.60 2.96
C GLN A 144 -7.19 -9.12 1.83
N SER A 145 -7.52 -8.80 0.58
CA SER A 145 -6.71 -9.20 -0.57
C SER A 145 -5.33 -8.51 -0.56
N PHE A 146 -5.26 -7.25 -0.11
CA PHE A 146 -4.00 -6.54 0.10
C PHE A 146 -3.14 -7.25 1.15
N PHE A 147 -3.72 -7.56 2.30
CA PHE A 147 -3.02 -8.25 3.37
C PHE A 147 -2.51 -9.63 2.92
N ARG A 148 -3.34 -10.42 2.24
CA ARG A 148 -2.93 -11.73 1.69
C ARG A 148 -1.75 -11.60 0.72
N ALA A 149 -1.75 -10.60 -0.16
CA ALA A 149 -0.62 -10.37 -1.05
C ALA A 149 0.65 -9.97 -0.27
N LEU A 150 0.51 -9.08 0.72
CA LEU A 150 1.63 -8.63 1.56
C LEU A 150 2.27 -9.78 2.35
N VAL A 151 1.46 -10.67 2.92
CA VAL A 151 1.92 -11.77 3.78
C VAL A 151 2.03 -13.13 3.08
N ASN A 152 1.98 -13.15 1.74
CA ASN A 152 2.10 -14.41 0.98
C ASN A 152 3.40 -15.16 1.36
N PRO A 153 3.31 -16.43 1.83
CA PRO A 153 4.47 -17.19 2.29
C PRO A 153 5.55 -17.43 1.24
N GLN A 154 5.19 -17.47 -0.05
CA GLN A 154 6.13 -17.79 -1.14
C GLN A 154 7.18 -16.68 -1.34
N ASP A 155 6.80 -15.45 -1.03
CA ASP A 155 7.61 -14.25 -1.22
C ASP A 155 7.56 -13.35 0.04
N PHE A 156 7.41 -13.96 1.22
CA PHE A 156 7.36 -13.22 2.47
C PHE A 156 8.73 -12.60 2.79
N PRO A 157 8.83 -11.28 3.02
CA PRO A 157 10.12 -10.64 3.28
C PRO A 157 10.75 -11.08 4.60
N LYS A 158 12.03 -11.44 4.56
CA LYS A 158 12.78 -11.93 5.73
C LYS A 158 13.36 -10.82 6.61
N ASN A 159 13.22 -9.55 6.20
CA ASN A 159 13.72 -8.40 6.94
C ASN A 159 12.75 -7.22 6.85
N TYR A 160 12.93 -6.26 7.75
CA TYR A 160 12.08 -5.08 7.86
C TYR A 160 12.01 -4.27 6.57
N VAL A 161 13.15 -3.95 5.95
CA VAL A 161 13.21 -3.15 4.71
C VAL A 161 12.46 -3.83 3.57
N GLY A 162 12.63 -5.14 3.40
CA GLY A 162 11.92 -5.92 2.40
C GLY A 162 10.41 -5.92 2.64
N PHE A 163 9.96 -5.92 3.90
CA PHE A 163 8.54 -5.81 4.24
C PHE A 163 7.98 -4.44 3.85
N ILE A 164 8.67 -3.34 4.17
CA ILE A 164 8.25 -1.99 3.77
C ILE A 164 8.23 -1.85 2.24
N MET A 165 9.25 -2.38 1.55
CA MET A 165 9.32 -2.37 0.09
C MET A 165 8.17 -3.14 -0.53
N LYS A 166 7.85 -4.33 -0.01
CA LYS A 166 6.70 -5.11 -0.49
C LYS A 166 5.39 -4.36 -0.24
N LEU A 167 5.22 -3.74 0.94
CA LEU A 167 4.04 -2.93 1.26
C LEU A 167 3.84 -1.79 0.23
N MET A 168 4.88 -1.01 -0.05
CA MET A 168 4.81 0.07 -1.04
C MET A 168 4.52 -0.45 -2.45
N LYS A 169 5.20 -1.52 -2.89
CA LYS A 169 4.98 -2.12 -4.21
C LYS A 169 3.59 -2.75 -4.37
N THR A 170 3.08 -3.40 -3.33
CA THR A 170 1.71 -3.92 -3.32
C THR A 170 0.74 -2.75 -3.46
N MET A 171 0.96 -1.64 -2.75
CA MET A 171 0.12 -0.46 -2.89
C MET A 171 0.16 0.12 -4.31
N GLN A 172 1.28 0.07 -5.05
CA GLN A 172 1.32 0.53 -6.45
C GLN A 172 0.44 -0.28 -7.41
N GLN A 173 -0.06 -1.47 -7.05
CA GLN A 173 -0.87 -2.27 -7.96
C GLN A 173 -2.25 -1.63 -8.21
N PRO A 174 -2.72 -1.57 -9.48
CA PRO A 174 -3.98 -0.92 -9.83
C PRO A 174 -5.21 -1.46 -9.08
N LEU A 175 -5.20 -2.74 -8.70
CA LEU A 175 -6.32 -3.39 -8.02
C LEU A 175 -6.55 -2.87 -6.58
N TYR A 176 -5.55 -2.20 -6.00
CA TYR A 176 -5.66 -1.58 -4.68
C TYR A 176 -5.80 -0.06 -4.77
N ARG A 177 -6.13 0.50 -5.94
CA ARG A 177 -6.28 1.95 -6.13
C ARG A 177 -7.21 2.65 -5.13
N PRO A 178 -8.33 2.05 -4.67
CA PRO A 178 -9.18 2.64 -3.64
C PRO A 178 -8.46 2.91 -2.32
N LEU A 179 -7.38 2.19 -2.02
CA LEU A 179 -6.56 2.40 -0.83
C LEU A 179 -5.63 3.60 -1.07
N ILE A 180 -5.86 4.69 -0.34
CA ILE A 180 -5.11 5.95 -0.50
C ILE A 180 -4.01 6.12 0.54
N GLN A 181 -4.14 5.50 1.70
CA GLN A 181 -3.13 5.54 2.75
C GLN A 181 -3.13 4.28 3.61
N ILE A 182 -1.93 3.88 4.03
CA ILE A 182 -1.67 2.89 5.06
C ILE A 182 -0.76 3.51 6.12
N GLU A 183 -1.08 3.30 7.39
CA GLU A 183 -0.09 3.39 8.46
C GLU A 183 0.34 2.00 8.89
N LEU A 184 1.65 1.81 9.01
CA LEU A 184 2.25 0.63 9.62
C LEU A 184 2.87 1.03 10.96
N GLU A 185 2.33 0.47 12.03
CA GLU A 185 2.93 0.51 13.36
C GLU A 185 3.61 -0.82 13.65
N VAL A 186 4.87 -0.77 14.08
CA VAL A 186 5.66 -1.94 14.48
C VAL A 186 6.14 -1.75 15.90
N LYS A 187 5.88 -2.74 16.75
CA LYS A 187 6.30 -2.78 18.15
C LYS A 187 7.04 -4.07 18.44
N GLN A 188 8.23 -4.00 19.01
CA GLN A 188 8.87 -5.18 19.59
C GLN A 188 8.08 -5.62 20.82
N ILE A 189 7.89 -6.93 20.97
CA ILE A 189 7.20 -7.51 22.12
C ILE A 189 8.22 -8.30 22.93
N ASP A 190 8.51 -7.82 24.13
CA ASP A 190 9.32 -8.51 25.14
C ASP A 190 8.47 -9.49 25.96
N GLU A 191 7.71 -10.36 25.30
CA GLU A 191 6.97 -11.45 25.95
C GLU A 191 7.88 -12.69 26.08
N PRO A 192 7.89 -13.38 27.22
CA PRO A 192 8.63 -14.63 27.38
C PRO A 192 8.12 -15.68 26.37
N PHE A 193 9.07 -16.34 25.73
CA PHE A 193 8.87 -17.29 24.64
C PHE A 193 8.23 -18.59 25.13
N GLU A 194 6.98 -18.85 24.74
CA GLU A 194 6.46 -20.21 24.61
C GLU A 194 6.42 -20.56 23.11
N ARG A 195 7.35 -21.42 22.67
CA ARG A 195 7.36 -21.94 21.30
C ARG A 195 6.02 -22.67 21.07
N PRO A 196 5.19 -22.28 20.08
CA PRO A 196 4.11 -23.15 19.65
C PRO A 196 4.72 -24.47 19.18
N LEU A 197 4.21 -25.60 19.68
CA LEU A 197 4.68 -26.93 19.28
C LEU A 197 4.60 -27.03 17.75
N SER A 198 5.75 -27.07 17.08
CA SER A 198 5.80 -27.35 15.65
C SER A 198 5.26 -28.75 15.42
N SER A 199 4.36 -28.90 14.45
CA SER A 199 3.65 -30.14 14.09
C SER A 199 4.54 -31.28 13.53
N SER A 200 5.86 -31.24 13.78
CA SER A 200 6.83 -32.21 13.25
C SER A 200 7.21 -33.33 14.21
N SER A 201 6.55 -33.48 15.37
CA SER A 201 6.85 -34.55 16.35
C SER A 201 5.73 -35.59 16.51
N GLN A 202 5.00 -35.88 15.44
CA GLN A 202 4.19 -37.10 15.36
C GLN A 202 4.53 -37.85 14.08
N ARG A 203 5.59 -38.65 14.13
CA ARG A 203 5.69 -39.92 13.41
C ARG A 203 6.64 -40.81 14.21
N SER A 204 6.00 -41.78 14.84
CA SER A 204 6.55 -42.91 15.58
C SER A 204 7.45 -43.77 14.70
#